data_AF-A0A958UZN3-F1
#
_entry.id   AF-A0A958UZN3-F1
#
_cell.length_a   1.000
_cell.length_b   1.000
_cell.length_c   1.000
_cell.angle_alpha   90.00
_cell.angle_beta   90.00
_cell.angle_gamma   90.00
#
_symmetry.space_group_name_H-M   'P 1'
#
loop_
_entity.id
_entity.type
_entity.pdbx_description
1 polymer ?
#
loop_
_entity_poly.entity_id
_entity_poly.type
_entity_poly.pdbx_seq_one_letter_code
_entity_poly.pdbx_strand_id
1 'polypeptide(L)'
;IGVNTYVVLYAGSFNRKKIDLTQRAAFNYQGTGAVQWLLGIPLLLFPVLLFYLPYTFINFGSGIAVLIILGIIGIAFHEKIMKFITKKYLDSKYAMIQAFDQNN
;
A
#
# COMPACT_ATOMS: atom_id res chain seq x y z
N ILE A 1 -9.05 -4.06 -8.22
CA ILE A 1 -7.79 -3.97 -7.46
C ILE A 1 -7.01 -2.78 -8.00
N GLY A 2 -6.59 -1.85 -7.14
CA GLY A 2 -5.85 -0.66 -7.56
C GLY A 2 -4.42 -0.66 -7.02
N VAL A 3 -3.58 0.27 -7.49
CA VAL A 3 -2.19 0.41 -7.03
C VAL A 3 -2.11 0.57 -5.51
N ASN A 4 -3.06 1.29 -4.91
CA ASN A 4 -3.15 1.48 -3.46
C ASN A 4 -3.22 0.14 -2.70
N THR A 5 -3.93 -0.84 -3.24
CA THR A 5 -4.04 -2.17 -2.62
C THR A 5 -2.67 -2.83 -2.53
N TYR A 6 -1.86 -2.80 -3.60
CA TYR A 6 -0.53 -3.40 -3.58
C TYR A 6 0.39 -2.72 -2.56
N VAL A 7 0.39 -1.39 -2.52
CA VAL A 7 1.21 -0.61 -1.58
C VAL A 7 0.82 -0.92 -0.13
N VAL A 8 -0.48 -0.92 0.18
CA VAL A 8 -0.98 -1.17 1.53
C VAL A 8 -0.67 -2.61 1.96
N LEU A 9 -0.88 -3.61 1.09
CA LEU A 9 -0.54 -4.99 1.39
C LEU A 9 0.97 -5.16 1.58
N TYR A 10 1.79 -4.60 0.70
CA TYR A 10 3.23 -4.70 0.86
C TYR A 10 3.71 -4.04 2.17
N ALA A 11 3.24 -2.83 2.47
CA ALA A 11 3.55 -2.16 3.73
C ALA A 11 3.06 -2.93 4.96
N GLY A 12 1.86 -3.53 4.86
CA GLY A 12 1.28 -4.37 5.90
C GLY A 12 2.15 -5.57 6.26
N SER A 13 2.94 -6.11 5.32
CA SER A 13 3.87 -7.21 5.60
C SER A 13 5.00 -6.85 6.59
N PHE A 14 5.23 -5.55 6.84
CA PHE A 14 6.22 -5.06 7.80
C PHE A 14 5.60 -4.71 9.18
N ASN A 15 4.28 -4.70 9.30
CA ASN A 15 3.62 -4.37 10.57
C ASN A 15 3.72 -5.55 11.53
N ARG A 16 4.42 -5.33 12.65
CA ARG A 16 4.57 -6.29 13.76
C ARG A 16 3.86 -5.84 15.04
N LYS A 17 2.93 -4.88 14.95
CA LYS A 17 2.14 -4.44 16.11
C LYS A 17 0.90 -5.30 16.24
N LYS A 18 0.63 -5.78 17.45
CA LYS A 18 -0.63 -6.42 17.81
C LYS A 18 -1.78 -5.46 17.53
N ILE A 19 -2.83 -5.98 16.89
CA ILE A 19 -4.10 -5.29 16.65
C ILE A 19 -5.16 -6.10 17.39
N ASP A 20 -5.87 -5.46 18.30
CA ASP A 20 -7.00 -6.06 19.01
C ASP A 20 -8.19 -6.30 18.06
N LEU A 21 -8.39 -7.55 17.65
CA LEU A 21 -9.48 -7.94 16.76
C LEU A 21 -10.86 -7.93 17.44
N THR A 22 -10.92 -7.83 18.77
CA THR A 22 -12.18 -7.73 19.53
C THR A 22 -12.74 -6.31 19.53
N GLN A 23 -11.88 -5.31 19.31
CA GLN A 23 -12.29 -3.93 19.13
C GLN A 23 -12.86 -3.71 17.73
N ARG A 24 -13.95 -2.92 17.63
CA ARG A 24 -14.51 -2.54 16.33
C ARG A 24 -13.45 -1.86 15.45
N ALA A 25 -13.27 -2.35 14.23
CA ALA A 25 -12.22 -1.89 13.30
C ALA A 25 -12.21 -0.36 13.08
N ALA A 26 -13.39 0.29 13.09
CA ALA A 26 -13.50 1.75 12.93
C ALA A 26 -12.91 2.56 14.10
N PHE A 27 -12.69 1.95 15.26
CA PHE A 27 -12.14 2.60 16.46
C PHE A 27 -10.84 1.97 16.95
N ASN A 28 -10.27 1.03 16.19
CA ASN A 28 -8.98 0.44 16.52
C ASN A 28 -7.85 1.27 15.90
N TYR A 29 -7.29 2.18 16.71
CA TYR A 29 -6.16 3.03 16.33
C TYR A 29 -4.79 2.43 16.71
N GLN A 30 -4.75 1.15 17.09
CA GLN A 30 -3.49 0.49 17.44
C GLN A 30 -2.62 0.39 16.18
N GLY A 31 -1.49 1.11 16.19
CA GLY A 31 -0.55 1.12 15.06
C GLY A 31 -0.86 2.15 13.95
N THR A 32 -1.89 2.99 14.07
CA THR A 32 -2.35 3.91 13.00
C THR A 32 -1.83 5.35 13.10
N GLY A 33 -0.76 5.59 13.86
CA GLY A 33 -0.14 6.92 14.02
C GLY A 33 0.68 7.36 12.80
N ALA A 34 1.98 7.68 13.01
CA ALA A 34 2.87 8.18 11.97
C ALA A 34 2.97 7.26 10.72
N VAL A 35 2.79 5.95 10.88
CA VAL A 35 2.81 4.97 9.79
C VAL A 35 1.69 5.23 8.76
N GLN A 36 0.51 5.65 9.23
CA GLN A 36 -0.63 5.97 8.34
C GLN A 36 -0.28 7.15 7.42
N TRP A 37 0.36 8.18 7.97
CA TRP A 37 0.80 9.36 7.22
C TRP A 37 1.98 9.05 6.30
N LEU A 38 2.92 8.21 6.76
CA LEU A 38 4.05 7.76 5.96
C LEU A 38 3.59 7.00 4.70
N LEU A 39 2.49 6.26 4.78
CA LEU A 39 1.89 5.59 3.61
C LEU A 39 0.94 6.49 2.84
N GLY A 40 0.10 7.25 3.55
CA GLY A 40 -0.96 8.06 2.97
C GLY A 40 -0.44 9.23 2.13
N ILE A 41 0.60 9.93 2.59
CA ILE A 41 1.16 11.07 1.86
C ILE A 41 1.72 10.63 0.50
N PRO A 42 2.59 9.61 0.39
CA PRO A 42 3.03 9.11 -0.91
C PRO A 42 1.87 8.61 -1.78
N LEU A 43 0.91 7.89 -1.20
CA LEU A 43 -0.26 7.39 -1.93
C LEU A 43 -1.11 8.50 -2.57
N LEU A 44 -1.14 9.69 -1.94
CA LEU A 44 -1.85 10.85 -2.47
C LEU A 44 -0.98 11.67 -3.43
N LEU A 45 0.27 11.96 -3.06
CA LEU A 45 1.16 12.82 -3.84
C LEU A 45 1.68 12.15 -5.10
N PHE A 46 1.95 10.85 -5.06
CA PHE A 46 2.56 10.15 -6.20
C PHE A 46 1.66 10.14 -7.45
N PRO A 47 0.35 9.81 -7.37
CA PRO A 47 -0.54 9.94 -8.53
C PRO A 47 -0.66 11.37 -9.05
N VAL A 48 -0.69 12.35 -8.14
CA VAL A 48 -0.74 13.78 -8.50
C VAL A 48 0.51 14.19 -9.25
N LEU A 49 1.70 13.79 -8.78
CA LEU A 49 2.98 14.07 -9.46
C LEU A 49 3.06 13.41 -10.84
N LEU A 50 2.64 12.14 -10.94
CA LEU A 50 2.61 11.41 -12.19
C LEU A 50 1.70 12.05 -13.24
N PHE A 51 0.59 12.64 -12.81
CA PHE A 51 -0.27 13.42 -13.68
C PHE A 51 0.33 14.80 -14.00
N TYR A 52 0.78 15.52 -12.97
CA TYR A 52 1.15 16.92 -13.05
C TYR A 52 2.39 17.18 -13.90
N LEU A 53 3.40 16.30 -13.86
CA LEU A 53 4.62 16.44 -14.66
C LEU A 53 4.34 16.47 -16.18
N PRO A 54 3.80 15.41 -16.80
CA PRO A 54 3.50 15.41 -18.23
C PRO A 54 2.43 16.45 -18.60
N TYR A 55 1.47 16.74 -17.70
CA TYR A 55 0.50 17.80 -17.89
C TYR A 55 1.15 19.17 -18.10
N THR A 56 2.11 19.51 -17.24
CA THR A 56 2.77 20.82 -17.26
C THR A 56 3.68 21.00 -18.48
N PHE A 57 4.35 19.95 -18.92
CA PHE A 57 5.30 20.03 -20.05
C PHE A 57 4.69 19.75 -21.42
N ILE A 58 3.51 19.13 -21.50
CA ILE A 58 2.89 18.72 -22.78
C ILE A 58 1.45 19.25 -22.87
N ASN A 59 0.48 18.61 -22.20
CA ASN A 59 -0.92 19.04 -22.12
C ASN A 59 -1.73 18.13 -21.17
N PHE A 60 -2.99 18.44 -20.93
CA PHE A 60 -3.87 17.62 -20.09
C PHE A 60 -3.98 16.14 -20.51
N GLY A 61 -4.00 15.87 -21.82
CA GLY A 61 -4.11 14.53 -22.37
C GLY A 61 -2.91 13.63 -22.03
N SER A 62 -1.69 14.18 -21.98
CA SER A 62 -0.49 13.41 -21.61
C SER A 62 -0.52 12.98 -20.14
N GLY A 63 -1.03 13.82 -19.23
CA GLY A 63 -1.27 13.46 -17.83
C GLY A 63 -2.21 12.29 -17.67
N ILE A 64 -3.33 12.32 -18.39
CA ILE A 64 -4.28 11.19 -18.42
C ILE A 64 -3.62 9.94 -19.01
N ALA A 65 -2.91 10.07 -20.13
CA ALA A 65 -2.28 8.94 -20.81
C ALA A 65 -1.29 8.20 -19.90
N VAL A 66 -0.49 8.93 -19.11
CA VAL A 66 0.43 8.34 -18.13
C VAL A 66 -0.32 7.52 -17.07
N LEU A 67 -1.41 8.04 -16.53
CA LEU A 67 -2.23 7.30 -15.55
C LEU A 67 -2.86 6.03 -16.16
N ILE A 68 -3.35 6.11 -17.39
CA ILE A 68 -3.94 4.96 -18.10
C ILE A 68 -2.86 3.87 -18.32
N ILE A 69 -1.70 4.26 -18.84
CA ILE A 69 -0.59 3.33 -19.11
C ILE A 69 -0.16 2.64 -17.82
N LEU A 70 0.01 3.39 -16.72
CA LEU A 70 0.33 2.82 -15.42
C LEU A 70 -0.76 1.88 -14.89
N GLY A 71 -2.03 2.23 -15.09
CA GLY A 71 -3.16 1.36 -14.76
C GLY A 71 -3.10 0.02 -15.51
N ILE A 72 -2.85 0.06 -16.82
CA ILE A 72 -2.72 -1.14 -17.66
C ILE A 72 -1.53 -1.99 -17.21
N ILE A 73 -0.37 -1.38 -16.95
CA ILE A 73 0.81 -2.06 -16.41
C ILE A 73 0.46 -2.74 -15.07
N GLY A 74 -0.20 -2.03 -14.16
CA GLY A 74 -0.60 -2.56 -12.87
C GLY A 74 -1.55 -3.76 -12.94
N ILE A 75 -2.42 -3.80 -13.95
CA ILE A 75 -3.30 -4.95 -14.23
C ILE A 75 -2.49 -6.10 -14.83
N ALA A 76 -1.66 -5.82 -15.85
CA ALA A 76 -0.85 -6.84 -16.52
C ALA A 76 0.10 -7.56 -15.57
N PHE A 77 0.68 -6.85 -14.59
CA PHE A 77 1.60 -7.40 -13.60
C PHE A 77 0.92 -7.84 -12.29
N HIS A 78 -0.42 -7.80 -12.20
CA HIS A 78 -1.18 -8.11 -10.99
C HIS A 78 -0.72 -9.40 -10.30
N GLU A 79 -0.73 -10.52 -11.02
CA GLU A 79 -0.40 -11.82 -10.44
C GLU A 79 1.04 -11.88 -9.92
N LYS A 80 1.98 -11.28 -10.66
CA LYS A 80 3.40 -11.27 -10.30
C LYS A 80 3.63 -10.45 -9.02
N ILE A 81 2.99 -9.28 -8.94
CA ILE A 81 3.04 -8.42 -7.75
C ILE A 81 2.42 -9.15 -6.54
N MET A 82 1.26 -9.79 -6.72
CA MET A 82 0.61 -10.53 -5.63
C MET A 82 1.44 -11.72 -5.16
N LYS A 83 2.05 -12.51 -6.06
CA LYS A 83 2.96 -13.60 -5.67
C LYS A 83 4.14 -13.09 -4.85
N PHE A 84 4.72 -11.95 -5.23
CA PHE A 84 5.79 -11.29 -4.49
C PHE A 84 5.34 -10.85 -3.09
N ILE A 85 4.20 -10.16 -3.00
CA ILE A 85 3.63 -9.71 -1.72
C ILE A 85 3.34 -10.91 -0.82
N THR A 86 2.67 -11.94 -1.32
CA THR A 86 2.37 -13.16 -0.56
C THR A 86 3.63 -13.83 -0.02
N LYS A 87 4.69 -13.93 -0.84
CA LYS A 87 5.98 -14.45 -0.37
C LYS A 87 6.52 -13.63 0.80
N LYS A 88 6.45 -12.30 0.72
CA LYS A 88 6.92 -11.42 1.81
C LYS A 88 6.15 -11.63 3.12
N TYR A 89 4.84 -11.85 3.04
CA TYR A 89 4.01 -12.21 4.19
C TYR A 89 4.39 -13.56 4.79
N LEU A 90 4.64 -14.57 3.95
CA LEU A 90 5.07 -15.89 4.40
C LEU A 90 6.43 -15.84 5.08
N ASP A 91 7.40 -15.11 4.51
CA ASP A 91 8.74 -14.92 5.08
C ASP A 91 8.68 -14.25 6.47
N SER A 92 7.68 -13.38 6.68
CA SER A 92 7.51 -12.62 7.93
C SER A 92 6.52 -13.28 8.91
N LYS A 93 5.94 -14.43 8.55
CA LYS A 93 4.82 -15.08 9.27
C LYS A 93 5.13 -15.31 10.75
N TYR A 94 6.25 -15.96 11.06
CA TYR A 94 6.58 -16.32 12.45
C TYR A 94 6.86 -15.09 13.31
N ALA A 95 7.59 -14.10 12.78
CA ALA A 95 7.84 -12.85 13.48
C ALA A 95 6.55 -12.04 13.72
N MET A 96 5.60 -12.09 12.78
CA MET A 96 4.27 -11.52 12.99
C MET A 96 3.53 -12.25 14.11
N ILE A 97 3.37 -13.58 14.02
CA ILE A 97 2.67 -14.39 15.03
C ILE A 97 3.26 -14.16 16.43
N GLN A 98 4.59 -14.23 16.56
CA GLN A 98 5.28 -14.00 17.82
C GLN A 98 4.97 -12.61 18.41
N ALA A 99 4.91 -11.58 17.58
CA ALA A 99 4.58 -10.23 18.04
C ALA A 99 3.11 -10.07 18.45
N PHE A 100 2.20 -10.93 17.96
CA PHE A 100 0.81 -10.99 18.42
C PHE A 100 0.67 -11.72 19.77
N ASP A 101 1.49 -12.75 20.00
CA ASP A 101 1.49 -13.54 21.24
C ASP A 101 2.21 -12.85 22.42
N GLN A 102 3.08 -11.87 22.14
CA GLN A 102 3.68 -11.04 23.18
C GLN A 102 2.61 -10.13 23.82
N ASN A 103 2.06 -10.60 24.94
CA ASN A 103 1.45 -9.75 25.96
C ASN A 103 2.58 -9.03 26.71
N ASN A 104 2.50 -7.71 26.80
CA ASN A 104 3.18 -7.00 27.88
C ASN A 104 2.48 -7.32 29.20
#